data_AF-A0A8T4XMU4-F1
#
_entry.id   AF-A0A8T4XMU4-F1
#
_cell.length_a   1.000
_cell.length_b   1.000
_cell.length_c   1.000
_cell.angle_alpha   90.00
_cell.angle_beta   90.00
_cell.angle_gamma   90.00
#
_symmetry.space_group_name_H-M   'P 1'
#
loop_
_entity.id
_entity.type
_entity.pdbx_description
1 polymer ?
#
loop_
_entity_poly.entity_id
_entity_poly.type
_entity_poly.pdbx_seq_one_letter_code
_entity_poly.pdbx_strand_id
1 'polypeptide(L)'
;MPESKKRTALLGLSFLAFLFLSSYENTIFFNLLLSEILKNQFLAVGMLFLHNVLVVSIILLGMNFYVSLVKAGFFEREGKYANIVLEHPKTFALVFTGVIVFLSILRGCTLIYGGVSLETLPTILLISTPVGLVEGYGIYITIKKTLSQTLVTKDLIAIYGIFLVAAMLEVAFINILIMALRVSA
;
A
#
# COMPACT_ATOMS: atom_id res chain seq x y z
N MET A 1 -3.41 24.15 27.15
CA MET A 1 -4.13 24.23 25.85
C MET A 1 -4.00 22.95 25.01
N PRO A 2 -2.84 22.53 24.46
CA PRO A 2 -2.87 22.04 23.08
C PRO A 2 -2.33 20.62 22.79
N GLU A 3 -2.03 19.77 23.79
CA GLU A 3 -1.37 18.45 23.59
C GLU A 3 -1.98 17.59 22.48
N SER A 4 -3.30 17.36 22.51
CA SER A 4 -4.00 16.59 21.47
C SER A 4 -3.87 17.24 20.09
N LYS A 5 -4.13 18.55 20.00
CA LYS A 5 -4.05 19.32 18.74
C LYS A 5 -2.63 19.36 18.16
N LYS A 6 -1.59 19.48 19.01
CA LYS A 6 -0.19 19.36 18.60
C LYS A 6 0.12 17.98 18.03
N ARG A 7 -0.33 16.91 18.70
CA ARG A 7 -0.14 15.53 18.22
C ARG A 7 -0.86 15.29 16.88
N THR A 8 -2.08 15.78 16.71
CA THR A 8 -2.82 15.70 15.44
C THR A 8 -2.11 16.47 14.32
N ALA A 9 -1.63 17.69 14.61
CA ALA A 9 -0.86 18.49 13.65
C ALA A 9 0.46 17.81 13.26
N LEU A 10 1.18 17.21 14.22
CA LEU A 10 2.40 16.45 13.95
C LEU A 10 2.12 15.23 13.06
N LEU A 11 1.06 14.46 13.36
CA LEU A 11 0.65 13.31 12.53
C LEU A 11 0.31 13.75 11.09
N GLY A 12 -0.40 14.85 10.92
CA GLY A 12 -0.72 15.42 9.60
C GLY A 12 0.53 15.89 8.85
N LEU A 13 1.48 16.53 9.54
CA LEU A 13 2.75 16.97 8.93
C LEU A 13 3.65 15.79 8.54
N SER A 14 3.75 14.76 9.39
CA SER A 14 4.44 13.50 9.05
C SER A 14 3.77 12.81 7.86
N PHE A 15 2.44 12.77 7.81
CA PHE A 15 1.70 12.20 6.68
C PHE A 15 1.97 12.95 5.37
N LEU A 16 1.98 14.28 5.38
CA LEU A 16 2.37 15.11 4.23
C LEU A 16 3.82 14.88 3.79
N ALA A 17 4.75 14.76 4.74
CA ALA A 17 6.15 14.47 4.44
C ALA A 17 6.32 13.08 3.78
N PHE A 18 5.61 12.06 4.26
CA PHE A 18 5.60 10.74 3.64
C PHE A 18 4.92 10.73 2.26
N LEU A 19 3.83 11.47 2.06
CA LEU A 19 3.21 11.64 0.73
C LEU A 19 4.17 12.31 -0.27
N PHE A 20 4.89 13.35 0.16
CA PHE A 20 5.90 14.00 -0.68
C PHE A 20 7.05 13.02 -1.04
N LEU A 21 7.54 12.27 -0.04
CA LEU A 21 8.56 11.24 -0.25
C LEU A 21 8.07 10.13 -1.21
N SER A 22 6.80 9.71 -1.11
CA SER A 22 6.18 8.76 -2.03
C SER A 22 6.12 9.28 -3.46
N SER A 23 5.78 10.57 -3.66
CA SER A 23 5.78 11.17 -5.00
C SER A 23 7.17 11.15 -5.63
N TYR A 24 8.21 11.39 -4.84
CA TYR A 24 9.60 11.35 -5.30
C TYR A 24 10.07 9.91 -5.58
N GLU A 25 9.80 8.99 -4.64
CA GLU A 25 10.10 7.56 -4.78
C GLU A 25 9.42 6.96 -6.01
N ASN A 26 8.12 7.20 -6.21
CA ASN A 26 7.35 6.75 -7.37
C ASN A 26 7.91 7.30 -8.70
N THR A 27 8.44 8.53 -8.69
CA THR A 27 9.10 9.12 -9.88
C THR A 27 10.45 8.45 -10.17
N ILE A 28 11.27 8.22 -9.13
CA ILE A 28 12.52 7.47 -9.24
C ILE A 28 12.27 6.02 -9.68
N PHE A 29 11.23 5.40 -9.13
CA PHE A 29 10.80 4.04 -9.43
C PHE A 29 10.57 3.88 -10.92
N PHE A 30 9.71 4.70 -11.52
CA PHE A 30 9.43 4.63 -12.95
C PHE A 30 10.64 4.99 -13.83
N ASN A 31 11.46 5.96 -13.42
CA ASN A 31 12.62 6.38 -14.21
C ASN A 31 13.80 5.38 -14.18
N LEU A 32 13.96 4.61 -13.10
CA LEU A 32 15.06 3.64 -12.95
C LEU A 32 14.67 2.18 -13.26
N LEU A 33 13.39 1.79 -13.13
CA LEU A 33 12.97 0.40 -13.38
C LEU A 33 13.25 -0.06 -14.82
N LEU A 34 13.06 0.85 -15.78
CA LEU A 34 12.95 0.51 -17.20
C LEU A 34 14.23 -0.03 -17.85
N SER A 35 15.42 0.19 -17.26
CA SER A 35 16.70 -0.07 -17.93
C SER A 35 17.75 -0.83 -17.12
N GLU A 36 17.78 -0.69 -15.78
CA GLU A 36 18.89 -1.21 -14.97
C GLU A 36 18.46 -2.10 -13.79
N ILE A 37 17.36 -1.79 -13.10
CA ILE A 37 17.01 -2.47 -11.85
C ILE A 37 16.65 -3.95 -12.06
N LEU A 38 15.94 -4.28 -13.14
CA LEU A 38 15.62 -5.67 -13.49
C LEU A 38 16.85 -6.55 -13.81
N LYS A 39 18.05 -5.97 -13.99
CA LYS A 39 19.29 -6.74 -14.16
C LYS A 39 19.84 -7.27 -12.81
N ASN A 40 19.42 -6.70 -11.68
CA ASN A 40 19.86 -7.12 -10.35
C ASN A 40 18.65 -7.46 -9.46
N GLN A 41 18.35 -8.76 -9.35
CA GLN A 41 17.20 -9.28 -8.60
C GLN A 41 17.15 -8.79 -7.14
N PHE A 42 18.30 -8.68 -6.45
CA PHE A 42 18.33 -8.18 -5.06
C PHE A 42 17.95 -6.71 -4.96
N LEU A 43 18.36 -5.90 -5.95
CA LEU A 43 18.02 -4.48 -6.01
C LEU A 43 16.52 -4.30 -6.34
N ALA A 44 15.98 -5.12 -7.23
CA ALA A 44 14.54 -5.17 -7.52
C ALA A 44 13.71 -5.54 -6.28
N VAL A 45 14.07 -6.60 -5.53
CA VAL A 45 13.37 -6.97 -4.27
C VAL A 45 13.47 -5.84 -3.25
N GLY A 46 14.66 -5.26 -3.05
CA GLY A 46 14.87 -4.18 -2.08
C GLY A 46 14.05 -2.93 -2.41
N MET A 47 13.92 -2.59 -3.69
CA MET A 47 13.14 -1.44 -4.15
C MET A 47 11.63 -1.67 -4.01
N LEU A 48 11.11 -2.81 -4.47
CA LEU A 48 9.69 -3.17 -4.29
C LEU A 48 9.32 -3.22 -2.81
N PHE A 49 10.19 -3.77 -1.97
CA PHE A 49 10.02 -3.76 -0.53
C PHE A 49 9.97 -2.33 0.04
N LEU A 50 10.85 -1.43 -0.39
CA LEU A 50 10.84 -0.02 0.03
C LEU A 50 9.56 0.70 -0.42
N HIS A 51 9.11 0.52 -1.68
CA HIS A 51 7.83 1.06 -2.17
C HIS A 51 6.67 0.63 -1.28
N ASN A 52 6.59 -0.68 -1.01
CA ASN A 52 5.54 -1.28 -0.19
C ASN A 52 5.58 -0.83 1.28
N VAL A 53 6.77 -0.73 1.88
CA VAL A 53 6.96 -0.18 3.23
C VAL A 53 6.51 1.29 3.30
N LEU A 54 6.79 2.08 2.26
CA LEU A 54 6.38 3.49 2.18
C LEU A 54 4.84 3.60 2.07
N VAL A 55 4.22 2.83 1.17
CA VAL A 55 2.76 2.77 0.99
C VAL A 55 2.05 2.37 2.29
N VAL A 56 2.48 1.29 2.96
CA VAL A 56 1.84 0.87 4.22
C VAL A 56 2.10 1.88 5.36
N SER A 57 3.25 2.55 5.38
CA SER A 57 3.53 3.62 6.36
C SER A 57 2.60 4.81 6.18
N ILE A 58 2.29 5.20 4.93
CA ILE A 58 1.29 6.22 4.62
C ILE A 58 -0.10 5.79 5.10
N ILE A 59 -0.50 4.54 4.85
CA ILE A 59 -1.79 4.01 5.32
C ILE A 59 -1.86 4.04 6.86
N LEU A 60 -0.81 3.59 7.55
CA LEU A 60 -0.73 3.58 9.00
C LEU A 60 -0.78 5.00 9.60
N LEU A 61 -0.03 5.96 9.02
CA LEU A 61 -0.07 7.36 9.44
C LEU A 61 -1.42 8.00 9.17
N GLY A 62 -2.00 7.79 7.99
CA GLY A 62 -3.31 8.33 7.59
C GLY A 62 -4.45 7.80 8.47
N MET A 63 -4.47 6.50 8.78
CA MET A 63 -5.45 5.92 9.70
C MET A 63 -5.28 6.41 11.14
N ASN A 64 -4.04 6.58 11.63
CA ASN A 64 -3.78 7.18 12.95
C ASN A 64 -4.18 8.67 13.00
N PHE A 65 -3.93 9.42 11.94
CA PHE A 65 -4.35 10.81 11.81
C PHE A 65 -5.88 10.93 11.79
N TYR A 66 -6.58 10.07 11.03
CA TYR A 66 -8.04 9.97 11.04
C TYR A 66 -8.59 9.69 12.45
N VAL A 67 -8.10 8.64 13.11
CA VAL A 67 -8.47 8.29 14.51
C VAL A 67 -8.25 9.49 15.44
N SER A 68 -7.15 10.23 15.26
CA SER A 68 -6.86 11.41 16.08
C SER A 68 -7.79 12.58 15.81
N LEU A 69 -8.23 12.81 14.55
CA LEU A 69 -9.19 13.86 14.20
C LEU A 69 -10.58 13.57 14.76
N VAL A 70 -11.07 12.34 14.60
CA VAL A 70 -12.38 11.92 15.13
C VAL A 70 -12.41 12.06 16.65
N LYS A 71 -11.37 11.57 17.35
CA LYS A 71 -11.24 11.75 18.82
C LYS A 71 -11.07 13.19 19.28
N ALA A 72 -10.62 14.10 18.41
CA ALA A 72 -10.45 15.51 18.73
C ALA A 72 -11.74 16.34 18.56
N GLY A 73 -12.88 15.70 18.27
CA GLY A 73 -14.17 16.38 18.08
C GLY A 73 -14.28 17.13 16.75
N PHE A 74 -13.34 16.94 15.81
CA PHE A 74 -13.31 17.72 14.57
C PHE A 74 -14.56 17.51 13.69
N PHE A 75 -15.23 16.37 13.85
CA PHE A 75 -16.44 15.98 13.13
C PHE A 75 -17.71 16.04 14.01
N GLU A 76 -17.78 16.90 15.03
CA GLU A 76 -18.94 17.00 15.95
C GLU A 76 -20.30 17.17 15.24
N ARG A 77 -20.36 17.87 14.10
CA ARG A 77 -21.59 18.00 13.28
C ARG A 77 -21.96 16.74 12.48
N GLU A 78 -20.99 15.86 12.23
CA GLU A 78 -21.14 14.62 11.44
C GLU A 78 -21.02 13.37 12.33
N GLY A 79 -21.05 13.53 13.66
CA GLY A 79 -20.50 12.58 14.64
C GLY A 79 -21.04 11.13 14.59
N LYS A 80 -22.18 10.87 13.94
CA LYS A 80 -22.62 9.50 13.64
C LYS A 80 -21.78 8.83 12.55
N TYR A 81 -21.47 9.52 11.45
CA TYR A 81 -20.79 8.91 10.30
C TYR A 81 -19.29 8.72 10.54
N ALA A 82 -18.63 9.68 11.18
CA ALA A 82 -17.19 9.58 11.49
C ALA A 82 -16.89 8.43 12.48
N ASN A 83 -17.80 8.15 13.42
CA ASN A 83 -17.65 7.04 14.37
C ASN A 83 -17.93 5.66 13.76
N ILE A 84 -18.81 5.52 12.75
CA ILE A 84 -19.09 4.22 12.09
C ILE A 84 -17.79 3.53 11.59
N VAL A 85 -16.82 4.31 11.11
CA VAL A 85 -15.50 3.79 10.67
C VAL A 85 -14.70 3.19 11.85
N LEU A 86 -14.83 3.77 13.03
CA LEU A 86 -14.18 3.29 14.27
C LEU A 86 -14.95 2.14 14.94
N GLU A 87 -16.27 2.10 14.78
CA GLU A 87 -17.16 1.04 15.29
C GLU A 87 -17.07 -0.25 14.44
N HIS A 88 -16.84 -0.12 13.12
CA HIS A 88 -16.76 -1.24 12.18
C HIS A 88 -15.42 -1.33 11.42
N PRO A 89 -14.28 -1.38 12.13
CA PRO A 89 -12.94 -1.32 11.53
C PRO A 89 -12.63 -2.53 10.63
N LYS A 90 -13.27 -3.68 10.86
CA LYS A 90 -13.13 -4.87 10.00
C LYS A 90 -13.74 -4.64 8.62
N THR A 91 -14.96 -4.12 8.56
CA THR A 91 -15.71 -3.89 7.32
C THR A 91 -15.05 -2.79 6.50
N PHE A 92 -14.67 -1.69 7.16
CA PHE A 92 -13.94 -0.61 6.50
C PHE A 92 -12.60 -1.10 5.93
N ALA A 93 -11.80 -1.82 6.72
CA ALA A 93 -10.53 -2.37 6.26
C ALA A 93 -10.69 -3.27 5.04
N LEU A 94 -11.72 -4.14 5.00
CA LEU A 94 -11.98 -5.02 3.87
C LEU A 94 -12.30 -4.23 2.60
N VAL A 95 -13.23 -3.27 2.68
CA VAL A 95 -13.63 -2.44 1.53
C VAL A 95 -12.46 -1.58 1.04
N PHE A 96 -11.74 -0.92 1.96
CA PHE A 96 -10.63 -0.03 1.61
C PHE A 96 -9.43 -0.81 1.03
N THR A 97 -9.14 -2.02 1.53
CA THR A 97 -8.19 -2.94 0.89
C THR A 97 -8.61 -3.29 -0.52
N GLY A 98 -9.88 -3.63 -0.75
CA GLY A 98 -10.40 -3.93 -2.08
C GLY A 98 -10.21 -2.76 -3.06
N VAL A 99 -10.46 -1.53 -2.61
CA VAL A 99 -10.21 -0.30 -3.39
C VAL A 99 -8.73 -0.13 -3.70
N ILE A 100 -7.82 -0.29 -2.73
CA ILE A 100 -6.37 -0.14 -2.97
C ILE A 100 -5.89 -1.18 -3.98
N VAL A 101 -6.21 -2.47 -3.78
CA VAL A 101 -5.78 -3.56 -4.68
C VAL A 101 -6.30 -3.32 -6.09
N PHE A 102 -7.55 -2.89 -6.25
CA PHE A 102 -8.13 -2.54 -7.55
C PHE A 102 -7.40 -1.36 -8.22
N LEU A 103 -7.10 -0.30 -7.48
CA LEU A 103 -6.35 0.86 -8.00
C LEU A 103 -4.90 0.48 -8.37
N SER A 104 -4.23 -0.37 -7.61
CA SER A 104 -2.90 -0.88 -7.93
C SER A 104 -2.86 -1.65 -9.25
N ILE A 105 -3.88 -2.50 -9.50
CA ILE A 105 -4.02 -3.22 -10.77
C ILE A 105 -4.23 -2.25 -11.95
N LEU A 106 -5.11 -1.26 -11.79
CA LEU A 106 -5.33 -0.23 -12.81
C LEU A 106 -4.07 0.61 -13.11
N ARG A 107 -3.27 0.93 -12.07
CA ARG A 107 -1.95 1.58 -12.22
C ARG A 107 -1.00 0.71 -13.04
N GLY A 108 -0.94 -0.59 -12.78
CA GLY A 108 -0.12 -1.53 -13.57
C GLY A 108 -0.53 -1.59 -15.04
N CYS A 109 -1.83 -1.64 -15.32
CA CYS A 109 -2.35 -1.70 -16.70
C CYS A 109 -2.02 -0.44 -17.50
N THR A 110 -2.28 0.74 -16.92
CA THR A 110 -2.00 2.04 -17.55
C THR A 110 -0.51 2.27 -17.79
N LEU A 111 0.35 1.80 -16.90
CA LEU A 111 1.81 1.91 -17.02
C LEU A 111 2.38 1.05 -18.16
N ILE A 112 1.94 -0.21 -18.30
CA ILE A 112 2.53 -1.16 -19.25
C ILE A 112 2.03 -0.91 -20.69
N TYR A 113 0.75 -0.53 -20.85
CA TYR A 113 0.11 -0.43 -22.17
C TYR A 113 -0.26 1.00 -22.60
N GLY A 114 0.06 2.03 -21.81
CA GLY A 114 -0.28 3.43 -22.12
C GLY A 114 -1.79 3.76 -22.06
N GLY A 115 -2.61 2.80 -21.63
CA GLY A 115 -4.06 2.88 -21.56
C GLY A 115 -4.66 1.61 -20.95
N VAL A 116 -5.97 1.63 -20.67
CA VAL A 116 -6.67 0.45 -20.12
C VAL A 116 -7.06 -0.49 -21.25
N SER A 117 -6.13 -1.33 -21.70
CA SER A 117 -6.44 -2.40 -22.65
C SER A 117 -7.16 -3.55 -21.94
N LEU A 118 -8.46 -3.72 -22.24
CA LEU A 118 -9.31 -4.76 -21.67
C LEU A 118 -8.84 -6.18 -22.04
N GLU A 119 -8.04 -6.32 -23.10
CA GLU A 119 -7.59 -7.59 -23.66
C GLU A 119 -6.41 -8.19 -22.87
N THR A 120 -5.52 -7.35 -22.31
CA THR A 120 -4.36 -7.79 -21.53
C THR A 120 -4.60 -7.77 -20.03
N LEU A 121 -5.63 -7.06 -19.59
CA LEU A 121 -6.12 -6.98 -18.21
C LEU A 121 -6.25 -8.35 -17.51
N PRO A 122 -6.85 -9.40 -18.12
CA PRO A 122 -7.00 -10.72 -17.48
C PRO A 122 -5.65 -11.41 -17.19
N THR A 123 -4.68 -11.28 -18.09
CA THR A 123 -3.35 -11.88 -17.97
C THR A 123 -2.52 -11.15 -16.90
N ILE A 124 -2.60 -9.82 -16.88
CA ILE A 124 -1.99 -9.01 -15.80
C ILE A 124 -2.60 -9.41 -14.46
N LEU A 125 -3.94 -9.50 -14.38
CA LEU A 125 -4.63 -9.92 -13.16
C LEU A 125 -4.14 -11.28 -12.68
N LEU A 126 -4.06 -12.28 -13.57
CA LEU A 126 -3.61 -13.64 -13.21
C LEU A 126 -2.20 -13.65 -12.58
N ILE A 127 -1.29 -12.82 -13.10
CA ILE A 127 0.10 -12.73 -12.62
C ILE A 127 0.17 -11.88 -11.33
N SER A 128 -0.59 -10.80 -11.23
CA SER A 128 -0.58 -9.88 -10.08
C SER A 128 -1.45 -10.34 -8.91
N THR A 129 -2.41 -11.24 -9.13
CA THR A 129 -3.36 -11.68 -8.08
C THR A 129 -2.66 -12.36 -6.90
N PRO A 130 -1.70 -13.30 -7.08
CA PRO A 130 -0.99 -13.91 -5.94
C PRO A 130 -0.27 -12.88 -5.07
N VAL A 131 0.40 -11.90 -5.69
CA VAL A 131 1.11 -10.81 -4.98
C VAL A 131 0.11 -9.87 -4.32
N GLY A 132 -0.88 -9.38 -5.06
CA GLY A 132 -1.92 -8.46 -4.58
C GLY A 132 -2.81 -9.04 -3.48
N LEU A 133 -2.95 -10.37 -3.39
CA LEU A 133 -3.59 -11.03 -2.24
C LEU A 133 -2.72 -10.96 -0.98
N VAL A 134 -1.41 -11.18 -1.09
CA VAL A 134 -0.47 -11.08 0.03
C VAL A 134 -0.35 -9.64 0.52
N GLU A 135 -0.16 -8.68 -0.40
CA GLU A 135 -0.15 -7.25 -0.10
C GLU A 135 -1.48 -6.78 0.47
N GLY A 136 -2.59 -7.15 -0.16
CA GLY A 136 -3.94 -6.83 0.29
C GLY A 136 -4.21 -7.32 1.71
N TYR A 137 -3.71 -8.52 2.07
CA TYR A 137 -3.77 -9.03 3.43
C TYR A 137 -2.94 -8.17 4.42
N GLY A 138 -1.74 -7.75 4.03
CA GLY A 138 -0.91 -6.82 4.81
C GLY A 138 -1.59 -5.46 5.03
N ILE A 139 -2.17 -4.89 3.97
CA ILE A 139 -2.97 -3.66 3.99
C ILE A 139 -4.18 -3.81 4.94
N TYR A 140 -4.94 -4.91 4.80
CA TYR A 140 -6.11 -5.20 5.62
C TYR A 140 -5.76 -5.28 7.11
N ILE A 141 -4.70 -6.00 7.47
CA ILE A 141 -4.20 -6.08 8.85
C ILE A 141 -3.84 -4.67 9.37
N THR A 142 -3.12 -3.90 8.56
CA THR A 142 -2.68 -2.54 8.92
C THR A 142 -3.86 -1.64 9.25
N ILE A 143 -4.83 -1.53 8.34
CA ILE A 143 -6.01 -0.66 8.52
C ILE A 143 -6.83 -1.13 9.71
N LYS A 144 -7.17 -2.43 9.76
CA LYS A 144 -7.96 -3.03 10.84
C LYS A 144 -7.33 -2.76 12.21
N LYS A 145 -6.05 -3.09 12.41
CA LYS A 145 -5.38 -2.94 13.71
C LYS A 145 -5.16 -1.47 14.08
N THR A 146 -4.94 -0.60 13.10
CA THR A 146 -4.77 0.85 13.35
C THR A 146 -6.10 1.50 13.77
N LEU A 147 -7.20 1.24 13.04
CA LEU A 147 -8.52 1.76 13.40
C LEU A 147 -9.03 1.19 14.73
N SER A 148 -8.83 -0.11 14.97
CA SER A 148 -9.10 -0.74 16.27
C SER A 148 -8.15 -0.30 17.40
N GLN A 149 -7.08 0.45 17.10
CA GLN A 149 -6.04 0.89 18.06
C GLN A 149 -5.35 -0.27 18.80
N THR A 150 -5.31 -1.45 18.19
CA THR A 150 -4.69 -2.68 18.74
C THR A 150 -3.33 -2.98 18.11
N LEU A 151 -2.71 -2.04 17.41
CA LEU A 151 -1.45 -2.24 16.70
C LEU A 151 -0.27 -2.15 17.68
N VAL A 152 0.47 -3.25 17.84
CA VAL A 152 1.70 -3.32 18.65
C VAL A 152 2.93 -3.55 17.77
N THR A 153 4.14 -3.35 18.32
CA THR A 153 5.40 -3.52 17.57
C THR A 153 5.55 -4.89 16.90
N LYS A 154 5.04 -5.96 17.52
CA LYS A 154 5.01 -7.31 16.93
C LYS A 154 4.14 -7.37 15.66
N ASP A 155 3.05 -6.63 15.61
CA ASP A 155 2.21 -6.54 14.43
C ASP A 155 2.91 -5.78 13.31
N LEU A 156 3.64 -4.71 13.64
CA LEU A 156 4.40 -3.93 12.65
C LEU A 156 5.49 -4.79 11.99
N ILE A 157 6.20 -5.60 12.78
CA ILE A 157 7.17 -6.59 12.28
C ILE A 157 6.47 -7.61 11.36
N ALA A 158 5.30 -8.12 11.75
CA ALA A 158 4.54 -9.07 10.93
C ALA A 158 4.04 -8.42 9.62
N ILE A 159 3.54 -7.19 9.66
CA ILE A 159 3.10 -6.42 8.49
C ILE A 159 4.26 -6.22 7.52
N TYR A 160 5.41 -5.70 7.98
CA TYR A 160 6.58 -5.53 7.12
C TYR A 160 7.13 -6.87 6.61
N GLY A 161 7.08 -7.94 7.41
CA GLY A 161 7.40 -9.29 6.97
C GLY A 161 6.51 -9.79 5.82
N ILE A 162 5.20 -9.50 5.86
CA ILE A 162 4.26 -9.82 4.76
C ILE A 162 4.66 -9.08 3.47
N PHE A 163 5.01 -7.79 3.54
CA PHE A 163 5.45 -7.03 2.37
C PHE A 163 6.82 -7.46 1.83
N LEU A 164 7.72 -7.95 2.69
CA LEU A 164 8.98 -8.56 2.25
C LEU A 164 8.72 -9.86 1.48
N VAL A 165 7.81 -10.70 1.97
CA VAL A 165 7.38 -11.92 1.26
C VAL A 165 6.70 -11.57 -0.06
N ALA A 166 5.84 -10.55 -0.10
CA ALA A 166 5.23 -10.07 -1.34
C ALA A 166 6.28 -9.64 -2.38
N ALA A 167 7.26 -8.81 -1.99
CA ALA A 167 8.31 -8.36 -2.89
C ALA A 167 9.20 -9.50 -3.42
N MET A 168 9.51 -10.51 -2.58
CA MET A 168 10.22 -11.71 -3.02
C MET A 168 9.39 -12.55 -4.01
N LEU A 169 8.10 -12.73 -3.75
CA LEU A 169 7.18 -13.43 -4.65
C LEU A 169 7.05 -12.70 -5.99
N GLU A 170 6.88 -11.38 -5.98
CA GLU A 170 6.73 -10.56 -7.19
C GLU A 170 7.96 -10.68 -8.10
N VAL A 171 9.16 -10.53 -7.55
CA VAL A 171 10.39 -10.72 -8.33
C VAL A 171 10.52 -12.16 -8.82
N ALA A 172 10.15 -13.17 -8.03
CA ALA A 172 10.15 -14.56 -8.48
C ALA A 172 9.18 -14.79 -9.66
N PHE A 173 7.94 -14.28 -9.57
CA PHE A 173 6.95 -14.36 -10.66
C PHE A 173 7.41 -13.65 -11.93
N ILE A 174 7.98 -12.45 -11.82
CA ILE A 174 8.53 -11.70 -12.97
C ILE A 174 9.65 -12.51 -13.65
N ASN A 175 10.58 -13.10 -12.88
CA ASN A 175 11.65 -13.92 -13.46
C ASN A 175 11.13 -15.19 -14.14
N ILE A 176 10.15 -15.88 -13.54
CA ILE A 176 9.51 -17.07 -14.14
C ILE A 176 8.80 -16.69 -15.44
N LEU A 177 8.10 -15.56 -15.48
CA LEU A 177 7.42 -15.05 -16.67
C LEU A 177 8.41 -14.76 -17.80
N ILE A 178 9.51 -14.05 -17.50
CA ILE A 178 10.57 -13.77 -18.47
C ILE A 178 11.19 -15.07 -19.00
N MET A 179 11.41 -16.06 -18.14
CA MET A 179 11.95 -17.37 -18.54
C MET A 179 10.97 -18.11 -19.48
N ALA A 180 9.67 -18.16 -19.15
CA ALA A 180 8.67 -18.82 -19.97
C ALA A 180 8.50 -18.17 -21.36
N LEU A 181 8.49 -16.83 -21.42
CA LEU A 181 8.42 -16.06 -22.67
C LEU A 181 9.68 -16.24 -23.53
N ARG A 182 10.85 -16.45 -22.91
CA ARG A 182 12.13 -16.65 -23.62
C ARG A 182 12.35 -18.09 -24.12
N VAL A 183 11.56 -19.05 -23.64
CA VAL A 183 11.54 -20.45 -24.09
C VAL A 183 10.52 -20.69 -25.22
N SER A 184 9.64 -19.71 -25.48
CA SER A 184 8.60 -19.76 -26.51
C SER A 184 8.92 -18.93 -27.77
N ALA A 185 10.19 -18.52 -27.94
CA ALA A 185 10.74 -17.79 -29.08
C ALA A 185 12.04 -18.46 -29.58
#